data_AF-A0A916QSW2-F1
#
_entry.id   AF-A0A916QSW2-F1
#
_cell.length_a   1.000
_cell.length_b   1.000
_cell.length_c   1.000
_cell.angle_alpha   90.00
_cell.angle_beta   90.00
_cell.angle_gamma   90.00
#
_symmetry.space_group_name_H-M   'P 1'
#
loop_
_entity.id
_entity.type
_entity.pdbx_description
1 polymer ?
#
loop_
_entity_poly.entity_id
_entity_poly.type
_entity_poly.pdbx_seq_one_letter_code
_entity_poly.pdbx_strand_id
1 'polypeptide(L)'
;MENIMEYRKLDPGLVNVLNKMPTSHKQPVEVFVRTTEVPNQKEASFLKELGVRGLNHQRCTFTARLSAEAVTELSHQPWIHNLKLARKMRLA
;
A
#
# COMPACT_ATOMS: atom_id res chain seq x y z
N MET A 1 11.31 9.27 15.08
CA MET A 1 11.60 9.43 13.65
C MET A 1 10.27 9.51 12.94
N GLU A 2 9.92 10.67 12.41
CA GLU A 2 8.76 10.81 11.53
C GLU A 2 9.10 10.07 10.23
N ASN A 3 8.35 9.02 9.93
CA ASN A 3 8.48 8.30 8.67
C ASN A 3 7.88 9.21 7.59
N ILE A 4 8.73 9.90 6.83
CA ILE A 4 8.29 10.80 5.76
C ILE A 4 7.60 9.92 4.72
N MET A 5 6.30 10.14 4.44
CA MET A 5 5.56 9.40 3.42
C MET A 5 5.55 10.18 2.11
N GLU A 6 5.61 9.49 0.97
CA GLU A 6 5.40 10.12 -0.33
C GLU A 6 3.89 10.33 -0.58
N TYR A 7 3.32 11.32 0.10
CA TYR A 7 1.88 11.63 0.07
C TYR A 7 1.31 11.82 -1.34
N ARG A 8 2.14 12.16 -2.33
CA ARG A 8 1.74 12.27 -3.75
C ARG A 8 1.25 10.95 -4.34
N LYS A 9 1.72 9.81 -3.81
CA LYS A 9 1.33 8.47 -4.25
C LYS A 9 0.17 7.90 -3.44
N LEU A 10 -0.22 8.52 -2.33
CA LEU A 10 -1.30 8.07 -1.48
C LEU A 10 -2.61 8.77 -1.86
N ASP A 11 -3.70 8.01 -1.90
CA ASP A 11 -5.02 8.64 -2.05
C ASP A 11 -5.45 9.38 -0.75
N PRO A 12 -6.27 10.43 -0.84
CA PRO A 12 -6.70 11.20 0.32
C PRO A 12 -7.42 10.36 1.39
N GLY A 13 -8.14 9.31 1.00
CA GLY A 13 -8.80 8.38 1.90
C GLY A 13 -7.80 7.59 2.74
N LEU A 14 -6.72 7.08 2.12
CA LEU A 14 -5.63 6.41 2.82
C LEU A 14 -4.91 7.35 3.78
N VAL A 15 -4.56 8.57 3.34
CA VAL A 15 -3.93 9.59 4.20
C VAL A 15 -4.77 9.89 5.44
N ASN A 16 -6.09 10.07 5.26
CA ASN A 16 -7.01 10.36 6.36
C ASN A 16 -7.08 9.19 7.37
N VAL A 17 -7.06 7.95 6.89
CA VAL A 17 -7.05 6.77 7.79
C VAL A 17 -5.73 6.69 8.54
N LEU A 18 -4.59 6.88 7.87
CA LEU A 18 -3.27 6.82 8.50
C LEU A 18 -3.09 7.92 9.54
N ASN A 19 -3.51 9.15 9.27
CA ASN A 19 -3.42 10.27 10.21
C ASN A 19 -4.31 10.08 11.45
N LYS A 20 -5.38 9.29 11.35
CA LYS A 20 -6.28 8.98 12.47
C LYS A 20 -5.86 7.75 13.26
N MET A 21 -4.90 6.98 12.76
CA MET A 21 -4.37 5.84 13.50
C MET A 21 -3.44 6.34 14.60
N PRO A 22 -3.65 5.91 15.86
CA PRO A 22 -2.64 6.13 16.89
C PRO A 22 -1.29 5.56 16.43
N THR A 23 -0.19 6.24 16.73
CA THR A 23 1.17 5.73 16.46
C THR A 23 1.44 4.37 17.11
N SER A 24 0.68 4.01 18.15
CA SER A 24 0.71 2.69 18.80
C SER A 24 -0.12 1.61 18.09
N HIS A 25 -0.91 1.97 17.07
CA HIS A 25 -1.87 1.08 16.43
C HIS A 25 -1.21 0.33 15.26
N LYS A 26 -0.89 -0.94 15.49
CA LYS A 26 -0.35 -1.86 14.48
C LYS A 26 -1.41 -2.46 13.55
N GLN A 27 -2.63 -1.94 13.54
CA GLN A 27 -3.70 -2.55 12.76
C GLN A 27 -3.49 -2.31 11.27
N PRO A 28 -3.38 -3.37 10.45
CA PRO A 28 -3.15 -3.21 9.03
C PRO A 28 -4.39 -2.67 8.32
N VAL A 29 -4.17 -1.70 7.43
CA VAL A 29 -5.19 -1.17 6.52
C VAL A 29 -5.24 -2.02 5.25
N GLU A 30 -6.43 -2.27 4.75
CA GLU A 30 -6.59 -2.88 3.43
C GLU A 30 -6.38 -1.81 2.37
N VAL A 31 -5.46 -2.06 1.44
CA VAL A 31 -5.05 -1.09 0.42
C VAL A 31 -4.90 -1.75 -0.94
N PHE A 32 -5.25 -1.00 -1.98
CA PHE A 32 -4.88 -1.29 -3.35
C PHE A 32 -3.49 -0.72 -3.63
N VAL A 33 -2.61 -1.58 -4.10
CA VAL A 33 -1.24 -1.25 -4.50
C VAL A 33 -1.19 -1.27 -6.02
N ARG A 34 -0.96 -0.12 -6.66
CA ARG A 34 -0.74 -0.01 -8.10
C ARG A 34 0.73 0.25 -8.40
N THR A 35 1.29 -0.63 -9.20
CA THR A 35 2.64 -0.55 -9.76
C THR A 35 2.58 0.10 -11.14
N THR A 36 3.68 0.72 -11.57
CA THR A 36 3.79 1.36 -12.89
C THR A 36 3.76 0.32 -14.01
N GLU A 37 4.42 -0.81 -13.80
CA GLU A 37 4.52 -1.94 -14.72
C GLU A 37 4.32 -3.26 -13.97
N VAL A 38 4.25 -4.38 -14.68
CA VAL A 38 4.15 -5.70 -14.04
C VAL A 38 5.40 -5.94 -13.20
N PRO A 39 5.27 -6.28 -11.90
CA PRO A 39 6.42 -6.44 -11.03
C PRO A 39 7.40 -7.50 -11.54
N ASN A 40 8.68 -7.16 -11.58
CA ASN A 40 9.73 -8.14 -11.80
C ASN A 40 9.90 -9.03 -10.55
N GLN A 41 10.78 -10.04 -10.62
CA GLN A 41 10.94 -11.00 -9.52
C GLN A 41 11.38 -10.35 -8.19
N LYS A 42 12.21 -9.29 -8.24
CA LYS A 42 12.64 -8.59 -7.02
C LYS A 42 11.50 -7.79 -6.40
N GLU A 43 10.75 -7.06 -7.23
CA GLU A 43 9.59 -6.28 -6.81
C GLU A 43 8.47 -7.18 -6.28
N ALA A 44 8.24 -8.34 -6.91
CA ALA A 44 7.29 -9.35 -6.44
C ALA A 44 7.70 -9.93 -5.08
N SER A 45 8.98 -10.24 -4.86
CA SER A 45 9.48 -10.69 -3.56
C SER A 45 9.28 -9.62 -2.48
N PHE A 46 9.61 -8.37 -2.78
CA PHE A 46 9.41 -7.24 -1.88
C PHE A 46 7.92 -7.07 -1.49
N LEU A 47 7.02 -7.10 -2.47
CA LEU A 47 5.57 -7.04 -2.23
C LEU A 47 5.10 -8.21 -1.35
N LYS A 48 5.63 -9.42 -1.58
CA LYS A 48 5.27 -10.61 -0.82
C LYS A 48 5.73 -10.52 0.65
N GLU A 49 6.91 -9.99 0.90
CA GLU A 49 7.45 -9.74 2.25
C GLU A 49 6.58 -8.75 3.05
N LEU A 50 6.04 -7.74 2.36
CA LEU A 50 5.08 -6.79 2.94
C LEU A 50 3.67 -7.36 3.11
N GLY A 51 3.43 -8.61 2.72
CA GLY A 51 2.14 -9.29 2.87
C GLY A 51 1.14 -9.02 1.74
N VAL A 52 1.59 -8.47 0.60
CA VAL A 52 0.77 -8.38 -0.62
C VAL A 52 0.54 -9.79 -1.18
N ARG A 53 -0.72 -10.10 -1.48
CA ARG A 53 -1.14 -11.41 -2.01
C ARG A 53 -1.69 -11.26 -3.43
N GLY A 54 -1.76 -12.38 -4.16
CA GLY A 54 -2.30 -12.39 -5.52
C GLY A 54 -1.38 -11.74 -6.56
N LEU A 55 -0.07 -11.72 -6.29
CA LEU A 55 0.97 -11.34 -7.25
C LEU A 55 0.99 -12.36 -8.37
N ASN A 56 0.30 -12.05 -9.48
CA ASN A 56 0.40 -12.80 -10.72
C ASN A 56 1.16 -11.97 -11.76
N HIS A 57 1.84 -12.63 -12.69
CA HIS A 57 2.77 -11.99 -13.64
C HIS A 57 2.07 -11.21 -14.76
N GLN A 58 0.81 -10.79 -14.55
CA GLN A 58 -0.03 -10.17 -15.58
C GLN A 58 -0.84 -8.98 -15.06
N ARG A 59 -0.70 -8.60 -13.78
CA ARG A 59 -1.43 -7.48 -13.19
C ARG A 59 -0.46 -6.49 -12.59
N CYS A 60 -0.85 -5.22 -12.60
CA CYS A 60 -0.12 -4.14 -11.93
C CYS A 60 -0.83 -3.66 -10.66
N THR A 61 -2.02 -4.19 -10.36
CA THR A 61 -2.82 -3.78 -9.20
C THR A 61 -3.08 -4.98 -8.30
N PHE A 62 -2.82 -4.81 -7.01
CA PHE A 62 -2.93 -5.85 -6.00
C PHE A 62 -3.67 -5.32 -4.78
N THR A 63 -4.20 -6.24 -3.97
CA THR A 63 -4.78 -5.90 -2.66
C THR A 63 -3.86 -6.44 -1.57
N ALA A 64 -3.59 -5.61 -0.57
CA ALA A 64 -2.73 -5.95 0.55
C ALA A 64 -3.32 -5.45 1.86
N ARG A 65 -2.93 -6.08 2.96
CA ARG A 65 -3.21 -5.58 4.32
C ARG A 65 -1.88 -5.10 4.90
N LEU A 66 -1.67 -3.79 4.90
CA LEU A 66 -0.38 -3.15 5.21
C LEU A 66 -0.44 -2.35 6.50
N SER A 67 0.64 -2.37 7.28
CA SER A 67 0.84 -1.41 8.38
C SER A 67 1.17 -0.01 7.83
N ALA A 68 1.07 1.02 8.67
CA ALA A 68 1.50 2.37 8.30
C ALA A 68 2.99 2.42 7.89
N GLU A 69 3.83 1.62 8.53
CA GLU A 69 5.24 1.47 8.17
C GLU A 69 5.41 0.88 6.77
N ALA A 70 4.71 -0.22 6.45
CA ALA A 70 4.76 -0.83 5.13
C ALA A 70 4.22 0.09 4.02
N VAL A 71 3.19 0.89 4.33
CA VAL A 71 2.69 1.92 3.40
C VAL A 71 3.75 2.99 3.15
N THR A 72 4.46 3.43 4.21
CA THR A 72 5.55 4.40 4.06
C THR A 72 6.65 3.84 3.17
N GLU A 73 7.07 2.59 3.43
CA GLU A 73 8.13 1.93 2.67
C GLU A 73 7.77 1.75 1.18
N LEU A 74 6.53 1.34 0.89
CA LEU A 74 6.03 1.26 -0.48
C LEU A 74 5.93 2.62 -1.17
N SER A 75 5.55 3.66 -0.44
CA SER A 75 5.44 5.00 -1.02
C SER A 75 6.79 5.51 -1.56
N HIS A 76 7.91 5.10 -0.97
CA HIS A 76 9.25 5.44 -1.44
C HIS A 76 9.69 4.68 -2.70
N GLN A 77 9.05 3.55 -3.01
CA GLN A 77 9.46 2.74 -4.16
C GLN A 77 9.15 3.46 -5.47
N PRO A 78 10.13 3.59 -6.40
CA PRO A 78 9.95 4.35 -7.64
C PRO A 78 9.00 3.66 -8.63
N TRP A 79 8.87 2.34 -8.55
CA TRP A 79 7.98 1.51 -9.37
C TRP A 79 6.54 1.44 -8.81
N ILE A 80 6.27 2.07 -7.67
CA ILE A 80 4.93 2.27 -7.14
C ILE A 80 4.32 3.52 -7.76
N HIS A 81 3.19 3.32 -8.42
CA HIS A 81 2.44 4.39 -9.07
C HIS A 81 1.45 5.05 -8.09
N ASN A 82 0.63 4.25 -7.40
CA ASN A 82 -0.23 4.77 -6.33
C ASN A 82 -0.61 3.69 -5.31
N LEU A 83 -0.98 4.17 -4.12
CA LEU A 83 -1.53 3.41 -3.00
C LEU A 83 -2.90 3.99 -2.67
N LYS A 84 -3.93 3.14 -2.64
CA LYS A 84 -5.30 3.57 -2.33
C LYS A 84 -5.90 2.75 -1.21
N LEU A 85 -6.72 3.36 -0.36
CA LEU A 85 -7.50 2.65 0.63
C LEU A 85 -8.47 1.70 -0.07
N ALA A 86 -8.38 0.41 0.23
CA ALA A 86 -9.38 -0.56 -0.21
C ALA A 86 -10.60 -0.40 0.72
N ARG A 87 -11.48 0.54 0.36
CA ARG A 87 -12.73 0.71 1.09
C ARG A 87 -13.55 -0.56 0.89
N LYS A 88 -13.99 -1.21 1.98
CA LYS A 88 -15.15 -2.09 1.91
C LYS A 88 -16.30 -1.24 1.38
N MET A 89 -16.71 -1.47 0.14
CA MET A 89 -18.01 -1.02 -0.32
C MET A 89 -19.02 -1.76 0.54
N ARG A 90 -19.47 -1.15 1.64
CA ARG A 90 -20.82 -1.41 2.11
C ARG A 90 -21.69 -0.95 0.96
N LEU A 91 -22.18 -1.91 0.15
CA LEU A 91 -23.43 -1.67 -0.56
C LEU A 91 -24.43 -1.32 0.55
N ALA A 92 -24.87 -0.06 0.54
CA ALA A 92 -26.00 0.37 1.34
C ALA A 92 -27.27 -0.23 0.73
#